data_AF-A0A174WZ04-F1
#
_entry.id   AF-A0A174WZ04-F1
#
_cell.length_a   1.000
_cell.length_b   1.000
_cell.length_c   1.000
_cell.angle_alpha   90.00
_cell.angle_beta   90.00
_cell.angle_gamma   90.00
#
_symmetry.space_group_name_H-M   'P 1'
#
loop_
_entity.id
_entity.type
_entity.pdbx_description
1 polymer ?
#
loop_
_entity_poly.entity_id
_entity_poly.type
_entity_poly.pdbx_seq_one_letter_code
_entity_poly.pdbx_strand_id
1 'polypeptide(L)'
;MIYENDIIGIKVVGYRYGKAPKCGRSYNYRENHYEDGVSMAQVCYYKPVGSFAANGEKKYYYEGVVSGIGSDNEICLSSVKQISYNEYQKMKKSLITESNLITNFYADQKKRLLDKGFNIGMSYEGIEEMRNKYLK
;
A
#
# COMPACT_ATOMS: atom_id res chain seq x y z
N MET A 1 1.04 -3.52 -18.27
CA MET A 1 0.09 -3.48 -17.14
C MET A 1 0.71 -4.25 -15.99
N ILE A 2 0.66 -3.68 -14.79
CA ILE A 2 1.17 -4.28 -13.55
C ILE A 2 0.02 -4.95 -12.79
N TYR A 3 0.27 -6.17 -12.33
CA TYR A 3 -0.62 -7.02 -11.56
C TYR A 3 -0.07 -7.23 -10.15
N GLU A 4 -0.88 -7.86 -9.29
CA GLU A 4 -0.49 -8.12 -7.91
C GLU A 4 0.76 -9.01 -7.82
N ASN A 5 0.84 -10.04 -8.67
CA ASN A 5 2.01 -10.92 -8.73
C ASN A 5 3.31 -10.20 -9.10
N ASP A 6 3.24 -9.05 -9.77
CA ASP A 6 4.42 -8.27 -10.14
C ASP A 6 4.99 -7.48 -8.94
N ILE A 7 4.18 -7.26 -7.90
CA ILE A 7 4.59 -6.53 -6.69
C ILE A 7 4.83 -7.46 -5.50
N ILE A 8 4.29 -8.67 -5.49
CA ILE A 8 4.57 -9.65 -4.44
C ILE A 8 6.08 -9.97 -4.39
N GLY A 9 6.63 -10.04 -3.18
CA GLY A 9 8.04 -10.38 -2.96
C GLY A 9 9.00 -9.20 -3.00
N ILE A 10 8.56 -8.00 -3.41
CA ILE A 10 9.42 -6.81 -3.39
C ILE A 10 9.56 -6.25 -1.97
N LYS A 11 10.76 -5.79 -1.63
CA LYS A 11 11.02 -5.13 -0.34
C LYS A 11 10.59 -3.66 -0.41
N VAL A 12 9.77 -3.23 0.54
CA VAL A 12 9.25 -1.86 0.62
C VAL A 12 9.29 -1.30 2.03
N VAL A 13 8.99 -0.02 2.14
CA VAL A 13 8.72 0.64 3.42
C VAL A 13 7.34 1.26 3.41
N GLY A 14 6.72 1.29 4.58
CA GLY A 14 5.39 1.85 4.76
C GLY A 14 5.16 2.35 6.17
N TYR A 15 3.96 2.86 6.40
CA TYR A 15 3.47 3.12 7.75
C TYR A 15 2.02 2.67 7.89
N ARG A 16 1.63 2.46 9.15
CA ARG A 16 0.24 2.31 9.55
C ARG A 16 -0.05 3.14 10.79
N TYR A 17 -1.34 3.31 11.05
CA TYR A 17 -1.85 3.87 12.28
C TYR A 17 -1.90 2.74 13.33
N GLY A 18 -1.34 3.00 14.50
CA GLY A 18 -1.17 1.97 15.53
C GLY A 18 -0.02 0.99 15.24
N LYS A 19 0.33 0.17 16.23
CA LYS A 19 1.42 -0.81 16.11
C LYS A 19 0.97 -2.04 15.34
N ALA A 20 1.84 -2.58 14.49
CA ALA A 20 1.66 -3.89 13.85
C ALA A 20 1.23 -4.97 14.86
N PRO A 21 0.29 -5.86 14.51
CA PRO A 21 -0.11 -6.98 15.37
C PRO A 21 1.08 -7.90 15.65
N LYS A 22 1.20 -8.40 16.88
CA LYS A 22 2.31 -9.31 17.26
C LYS A 22 2.33 -10.61 16.45
N CYS A 23 1.18 -11.05 15.94
CA CYS A 23 1.08 -12.22 15.07
C CYS A 23 1.56 -11.97 13.63
N GLY A 24 1.94 -10.74 13.27
CA GLY A 24 2.44 -10.39 11.94
C GLY A 24 1.37 -10.31 10.86
N ARG A 25 0.08 -10.36 11.22
CA ARG A 25 -1.05 -10.33 10.27
C ARG A 25 -2.14 -9.39 10.76
N SER A 26 -2.65 -8.55 9.87
CA SER A 26 -3.88 -7.78 10.11
C SER A 26 -5.09 -8.71 10.13
N TYR A 27 -6.14 -8.29 10.83
CA TYR A 27 -7.41 -9.02 10.89
C TYR A 27 -8.49 -8.20 10.19
N ASN A 28 -9.16 -8.82 9.22
CA ASN A 28 -10.35 -8.25 8.62
C ASN A 28 -11.56 -8.63 9.48
N TYR A 29 -12.10 -7.65 10.19
CA TYR A 29 -13.26 -7.84 11.06
C TYR A 29 -14.59 -8.02 10.30
N ARG A 30 -14.68 -7.51 9.05
CA ARG A 30 -15.89 -7.64 8.23
C ARG A 30 -16.05 -9.06 7.70
N GLU A 31 -14.95 -9.68 7.29
CA GLU A 31 -14.94 -11.03 6.70
C GLU A 31 -14.41 -12.10 7.67
N ASN A 32 -14.08 -11.71 8.90
CA ASN A 32 -13.69 -12.59 10.00
C ASN A 32 -12.51 -13.52 9.66
N HIS A 33 -11.46 -12.99 9.03
CA HIS A 33 -10.25 -13.74 8.67
C HIS A 33 -8.97 -12.89 8.79
N TYR A 34 -7.81 -13.55 8.80
CA TYR A 34 -6.51 -12.88 8.78
C TYR A 34 -6.06 -12.59 7.35
N GLU A 35 -5.57 -11.37 7.15
CA GLU A 35 -4.95 -10.92 5.90
C GLU A 35 -3.59 -11.62 5.67
N ASP A 36 -3.05 -11.56 4.47
CA ASP A 36 -1.77 -12.18 4.10
C ASP A 36 -0.52 -11.47 4.66
N GLY A 37 -0.72 -10.46 5.51
CA GLY A 37 0.33 -9.75 6.22
C GLY A 37 -0.21 -8.60 7.04
N VAL A 38 0.67 -7.69 7.44
CA VAL A 38 0.26 -6.44 8.09
C VAL A 38 -0.12 -5.43 7.03
N SER A 39 -1.39 -5.06 6.99
CA SER A 39 -1.91 -4.01 6.12
C SER A 39 -1.31 -2.66 6.47
N MET A 40 -0.81 -1.96 5.45
CA MET A 40 -0.18 -0.65 5.55
C MET A 40 -1.13 0.44 5.08
N ALA A 41 -1.25 1.49 5.89
CA ALA A 41 -1.99 2.68 5.49
C ALA A 41 -1.32 3.38 4.31
N GLN A 42 0.02 3.35 4.23
CA GLN A 42 0.78 3.86 3.10
C GLN A 42 2.00 2.98 2.84
N VAL A 43 2.32 2.77 1.56
CA VAL A 43 3.57 2.17 1.10
C VAL A 43 4.29 3.12 0.16
N CYS A 44 5.60 3.30 0.37
CA CYS A 44 6.48 4.17 -0.38
C CYS A 44 5.93 5.61 -0.55
N TYR A 45 5.89 6.13 -1.78
CA TYR A 45 5.36 7.48 -2.07
C TYR A 45 3.88 7.52 -2.43
N TYR A 46 3.20 6.38 -2.58
CA TYR A 46 1.79 6.38 -2.91
C TYR A 46 0.96 7.01 -1.79
N LYS A 47 -0.22 7.56 -2.12
CA LYS A 47 -1.09 8.19 -1.13
C LYS A 47 -1.54 7.16 -0.07
N PRO A 48 -1.82 7.60 1.17
CA PRO A 48 -2.39 6.68 2.14
C PRO A 48 -3.79 6.23 1.72
N VAL A 49 -4.13 4.98 2.02
CA VAL A 49 -5.51 4.49 2.00
C VAL A 49 -6.26 5.17 3.14
N GLY A 50 -7.41 5.76 2.81
CA GLY A 50 -8.18 6.54 3.76
C GLY A 50 -8.91 5.61 4.73
N SER A 51 -8.47 5.58 5.99
CA SER A 51 -9.22 4.94 7.06
C SER A 51 -9.79 6.02 7.99
N PHE A 52 -11.11 6.08 8.12
CA PHE A 52 -11.79 6.95 9.09
C PHE A 52 -11.35 6.64 10.53
N ALA A 53 -10.96 5.40 10.80
CA ALA A 53 -10.50 4.93 12.11
C ALA A 53 -9.09 5.46 12.50
N ALA A 54 -8.38 6.11 11.57
CA ALA A 54 -7.02 6.59 11.79
C ALA A 54 -6.92 8.00 12.43
N ASN A 55 -8.05 8.67 12.70
CA ASN A 55 -8.06 10.03 13.22
C ASN A 55 -7.45 10.09 14.64
N GLY A 56 -6.25 10.67 14.74
CA GLY A 56 -5.53 10.89 16.00
C GLY A 56 -4.53 9.78 16.38
N GLU A 57 -4.47 8.69 15.63
CA GLU A 57 -3.54 7.61 15.94
C GLU A 57 -2.09 7.92 15.52
N LYS A 58 -1.13 7.48 16.36
CA LYS A 58 0.29 7.61 16.08
C LYS A 58 0.70 6.73 14.90
N LYS A 59 1.49 7.29 13.98
CA LYS A 59 2.11 6.55 12.87
C LYS A 59 3.28 5.71 13.37
N TYR A 60 3.33 4.46 12.91
CA TYR A 60 4.45 3.55 13.09
C TYR A 60 4.97 3.12 11.73
N TYR A 61 6.29 3.14 11.57
CA TYR A 61 6.97 2.91 10.30
C TYR A 61 7.59 1.53 10.27
N TYR A 62 7.52 0.89 9.10
CA TYR A 62 7.94 -0.48 8.92
C TYR A 62 8.70 -0.65 7.60
N GLU A 63 9.71 -1.52 7.62
CA GLU A 63 10.17 -2.23 6.42
C GLU A 63 9.53 -3.61 6.37
N GLY A 64 9.35 -4.16 5.17
CA GLY A 64 8.81 -5.50 4.98
C GLY A 64 8.81 -5.92 3.52
N VAL A 65 8.25 -7.09 3.25
CA VAL A 65 8.11 -7.66 1.91
C VAL A 65 6.64 -7.73 1.55
N VAL A 66 6.25 -7.25 0.37
CA VAL A 66 4.86 -7.31 -0.09
C VAL A 66 4.41 -8.77 -0.15
N SER A 67 3.36 -9.11 0.58
CA SER A 67 2.80 -10.47 0.64
C SER A 67 1.43 -10.61 -0.02
N GLY A 68 0.75 -9.50 -0.27
CA GLY A 68 -0.54 -9.48 -0.95
C GLY A 68 -1.25 -8.15 -0.80
N ILE A 69 -2.51 -8.13 -1.21
CA ILE A 69 -3.43 -7.00 -1.07
C ILE A 69 -4.56 -7.36 -0.11
N GLY A 70 -4.71 -6.59 0.96
CA GLY A 70 -5.79 -6.75 1.91
C GLY A 70 -7.14 -6.27 1.35
N SER A 71 -8.22 -6.60 2.04
CA SER A 71 -9.58 -6.42 1.49
C SER A 71 -9.95 -4.96 1.19
N ASP A 72 -9.35 -3.99 1.88
CA ASP A 72 -9.53 -2.56 1.63
C ASP A 72 -8.55 -1.99 0.58
N ASN A 73 -7.99 -2.86 -0.27
CA ASN A 73 -6.97 -2.55 -1.27
C ASN A 73 -5.67 -1.98 -0.68
N GLU A 74 -5.41 -2.32 0.58
CA GLU A 74 -4.19 -1.96 1.31
C GLU A 74 -3.10 -2.98 0.98
N ILE A 75 -1.86 -2.53 0.76
CA ILE A 75 -0.74 -3.47 0.63
C ILE A 75 -0.47 -4.12 1.99
N CYS A 76 -0.42 -5.45 2.00
CA CYS A 76 0.00 -6.25 3.14
C CYS A 76 1.49 -6.56 3.06
N LEU A 77 2.19 -6.40 4.19
CA LEU A 77 3.60 -6.75 4.33
C LEU A 77 3.79 -7.96 5.24
N SER A 78 4.63 -8.89 4.80
CA SER A 78 5.22 -9.94 5.64
C SER A 78 6.63 -9.53 6.12
N SER A 79 7.18 -10.31 7.05
CA SER A 79 8.53 -10.08 7.61
C SER A 79 8.73 -8.65 8.13
N VAL A 80 7.67 -8.08 8.71
CA VAL A 80 7.66 -6.68 9.10
C VAL A 80 8.63 -6.40 10.23
N LYS A 81 9.42 -5.35 10.07
CA LYS A 81 10.30 -4.83 11.11
C LYS A 81 10.00 -3.37 11.31
N GLN A 82 9.72 -3.00 12.56
CA GLN A 82 9.53 -1.60 12.92
C GLN A 82 10.85 -0.85 12.76
N ILE A 83 10.80 0.31 12.11
CA ILE A 83 11.94 1.20 11.89
C ILE A 83 11.63 2.60 12.41
N SER A 84 12.68 3.40 12.60
CA SER A 84 12.51 4.81 12.92
C SER A 84 12.00 5.61 11.72
N TYR A 85 11.47 6.80 11.98
CA TYR A 85 11.07 7.73 10.91
C TYR A 85 12.25 8.12 10.00
N ASN A 86 13.45 8.27 10.57
CA ASN A 86 14.64 8.63 9.81
C ASN A 86 15.08 7.50 8.86
N GLU A 87 15.03 6.25 9.31
CA GLU A 87 15.27 5.08 8.47
C GLU A 87 14.21 4.98 7.37
N TYR A 88 12.93 5.15 7.71
CA TYR A 88 11.84 5.19 6.75
C TYR A 88 12.08 6.21 5.64
N GLN A 89 12.45 7.45 5.98
CA GLN A 89 12.72 8.50 4.98
C GLN A 89 13.93 8.17 4.10
N LYS A 90 14.99 7.58 4.65
CA LYS A 90 16.18 7.16 3.88
C LYS A 90 15.84 6.03 2.92
N MET A 91 15.21 4.97 3.41
CA MET A 91 14.85 3.80 2.60
C MET A 91 13.83 4.15 1.53
N LYS A 92 12.83 4.97 1.88
CA LYS A 92 11.83 5.45 0.92
C LYS A 92 12.50 6.15 -0.27
N LYS A 93 13.55 6.95 -0.05
CA LYS A 93 14.33 7.60 -1.11
C LYS A 93 15.20 6.62 -1.92
N SER A 94 15.60 5.48 -1.35
CA SER A 94 16.37 4.47 -2.08
C SER A 94 15.49 3.49 -2.88
N LEU A 95 14.19 3.43 -2.59
CA LEU A 95 13.23 2.48 -3.16
C LEU A 95 12.35 3.13 -4.24
N ILE A 96 12.95 3.93 -5.13
CA ILE A 96 12.21 4.68 -6.17
C ILE A 96 11.59 3.75 -7.20
N THR A 97 12.33 2.73 -7.64
CA THR A 97 11.86 1.73 -8.60
C THR A 97 10.64 0.99 -8.05
N GLU A 98 10.73 0.49 -6.82
CA GLU A 98 9.64 -0.21 -6.13
C GLU A 98 8.46 0.73 -5.88
N SER A 99 8.72 1.98 -5.50
CA SER A 99 7.66 2.99 -5.34
C SER A 99 6.91 3.27 -6.63
N ASN A 100 7.63 3.37 -7.76
CA ASN A 100 7.03 3.59 -9.07
C ASN A 100 6.23 2.35 -9.51
N LEU A 101 6.73 1.15 -9.23
CA LEU A 101 6.02 -0.09 -9.47
C LEU A 101 4.69 -0.16 -8.69
N ILE A 102 4.69 0.17 -7.39
CA ILE A 102 3.47 0.26 -6.58
C ILE A 102 2.48 1.31 -7.12
N THR A 103 2.99 2.46 -7.57
CA THR A 103 2.15 3.53 -8.13
C THR A 103 1.49 3.08 -9.44
N ASN A 104 2.26 2.41 -10.30
CA ASN A 104 1.77 1.85 -11.56
C ASN A 104 0.75 0.74 -11.32
N PHE A 105 0.99 -0.14 -10.35
CA PHE A 105 0.03 -1.16 -9.92
C PHE A 105 -1.34 -0.55 -9.59
N TYR A 106 -1.39 0.48 -8.74
CA TYR A 106 -2.67 1.12 -8.37
C TYR A 106 -3.33 1.87 -9.53
N ALA A 107 -2.56 2.47 -10.43
CA ALA A 107 -3.11 3.10 -11.62
C ALA A 107 -3.70 2.05 -12.58
N ASP A 108 -2.98 0.97 -12.85
CA ASP A 108 -3.43 -0.11 -13.74
C ASP A 108 -4.62 -0.88 -13.15
N GLN A 109 -4.66 -1.08 -11.82
CA GLN A 109 -5.84 -1.57 -11.08
C GLN A 109 -7.09 -0.75 -11.42
N LYS A 110 -6.99 0.59 -11.34
CA LYS A 110 -8.13 1.49 -11.60
C LYS A 110 -8.56 1.47 -13.06
N LYS A 111 -7.60 1.43 -13.99
CA LYS A 111 -7.89 1.28 -15.42
C LYS A 111 -8.68 0.01 -15.70
N ARG A 112 -8.27 -1.13 -15.13
CA ARG A 112 -8.99 -2.40 -15.28
C ARG A 112 -10.43 -2.35 -14.76
N LEU A 113 -10.70 -1.58 -13.70
CA LEU A 113 -12.08 -1.39 -13.22
C LEU A 113 -12.91 -0.57 -14.22
N LEU A 114 -12.35 0.50 -14.79
CA LEU A 114 -13.01 1.25 -15.86
C LEU A 114 -13.24 0.39 -17.11
N ASP A 115 -12.24 -0.40 -17.53
CA ASP A 115 -12.33 -1.30 -18.69
C ASP A 115 -13.45 -2.34 -18.52
N LYS A 116 -13.75 -2.73 -17.28
CA LYS A 116 -14.86 -3.62 -16.92
C LYS A 116 -16.21 -2.91 -16.77
N GLY A 117 -16.27 -1.60 -16.99
CA GLY A 117 -17.48 -0.78 -16.91
C GLY A 117 -17.87 -0.31 -15.51
N PHE A 118 -16.99 -0.46 -14.50
CA PHE A 118 -17.28 0.07 -13.16
C PHE A 118 -17.12 1.59 -13.10
N ASN A 119 -18.07 2.28 -12.48
CA ASN A 119 -17.90 3.69 -12.14
C ASN A 119 -17.11 3.82 -10.82
N ILE A 120 -15.84 4.22 -10.92
CA ILE A 120 -14.95 4.40 -9.78
C ILE A 120 -14.75 5.88 -9.38
N GLY A 121 -15.56 6.80 -9.94
CA GLY A 121 -15.46 8.24 -9.66
C GLY A 121 -14.18 8.91 -10.16
N MET A 122 -13.50 8.32 -11.16
CA MET A 122 -12.26 8.84 -11.75
C MET A 122 -12.18 8.45 -13.23
N SER A 123 -11.81 9.39 -14.11
CA SER A 123 -11.60 9.12 -15.55
C SER A 123 -10.21 8.54 -15.83
N TYR A 124 -9.96 8.09 -17.07
CA TYR A 124 -8.63 7.65 -17.50
C TYR A 124 -7.58 8.76 -17.37
N GLU A 125 -7.92 9.99 -17.74
CA GLU A 125 -7.04 11.16 -17.58
C GLU A 125 -6.74 11.40 -16.09
N GLY A 126 -7.76 11.34 -15.22
CA GLY A 126 -7.57 11.48 -13.78
C GLY A 126 -6.68 10.38 -13.17
N ILE A 127 -6.72 9.16 -13.72
CA ILE A 127 -5.80 8.08 -13.31
C ILE A 127 -4.35 8.41 -13.73
N GLU A 128 -4.13 8.92 -14.93
CA GLU A 128 -2.77 9.30 -15.38
C GLU A 128 -2.22 10.51 -14.62
N GLU A 129 -3.06 11.50 -14.30
CA GLU A 129 -2.68 12.61 -13.42
C GLU A 129 -2.27 12.12 -12.04
N MET A 130 -3.05 11.20 -11.45
CA MET A 130 -2.71 10.56 -10.18
C MET A 130 -1.37 9.80 -10.29
N ARG A 131 -1.18 9.02 -11.36
CA ARG A 131 0.06 8.27 -11.60
C ARG A 131 1.25 9.22 -11.62
N ASN A 132 1.21 10.26 -12.46
CA ASN A 132 2.30 11.22 -12.63
C ASN A 132 2.62 11.99 -11.34
N LYS A 133 1.61 12.26 -10.50
CA LYS A 133 1.80 12.91 -9.19
C LYS A 133 2.65 12.06 -8.23
N TYR A 134 2.48 10.73 -8.27
CA TYR A 134 3.09 9.83 -7.28
C TYR A 134 4.33 9.09 -7.79
N LEU A 135 4.56 9.06 -9.11
CA LEU A 135 5.86 8.67 -9.68
C LEU A 135 6.98 9.57 -9.14
N LYS A 136 8.17 9.01 -9.01
CA LYS A 136 9.36 9.63 -8.42
C LYS A 136 10.59 9.40 -9.28
#